data_AF-A0A9E0M4E5-F1
#
_entry.id   AF-A0A9E0M4E5-F1
#
_cell.length_a   1.000
_cell.length_b   1.000
_cell.length_c   1.000
_cell.angle_alpha   90.00
_cell.angle_beta   90.00
_cell.angle_gamma   90.00
#
_symmetry.space_group_name_H-M   'P 1'
#
loop_
_entity.id
_entity.type
_entity.pdbx_description
1 polymer ?
#
loop_
_entity_poly.entity_id
_entity_poly.type
_entity_poly.pdbx_seq_one_letter_code
_entity_poly.pdbx_strand_id
1 'polypeptide(L)'
;FDDWLALARDLAGAGKTVVLATMPLLSTEAELRTLRRLCEQDEFAVEAGDVSALAVLAREHAARPARPAFVIGPHVNVYSRAALAEWAPLGAGTWVPPLELSLDAVGHINPPGAPVPGVAGPVVTEVFAFGRMPLAFSARCFTARHHRLKKDECDFRCRDDADGLLLATSEGEPFLVLNGIQTQSAALQCLLDAGPALAAAGVRRLRLSPCSRGFAQALAAFDAVLNHGTPVGAGMEQLRAAGLPGALVDGFARQRPGMVEVAA
;
A
#
# COMPACT_ATOMS: atom_id res chain seq x y z
N PHE A 1 -4.34 19.83 5.93
CA PHE A 1 -4.66 19.68 4.49
C PHE A 1 -3.68 20.48 3.66
N ASP A 2 -3.61 21.80 3.85
CA ASP A 2 -2.73 22.66 3.04
C ASP A 2 -1.24 22.30 3.21
N ASP A 3 -0.82 21.92 4.43
CA ASP A 3 0.54 21.40 4.68
C ASP A 3 0.85 20.12 3.88
N TRP A 4 -0.13 19.24 3.68
CA TRP A 4 0.06 18.01 2.88
C TRP A 4 0.21 18.32 1.40
N LEU A 5 -0.55 19.30 0.89
CA LEU A 5 -0.39 19.76 -0.50
C LEU A 5 0.93 20.50 -0.71
N ALA A 6 1.38 21.31 0.26
CA ALA A 6 2.69 21.93 0.20
C ALA A 6 3.80 20.88 0.10
N LEU A 7 3.77 19.86 0.97
CA LEU A 7 4.73 18.76 0.91
C LEU A 7 4.64 17.98 -0.42
N ALA A 8 3.43 17.75 -0.94
CA ALA A 8 3.24 17.10 -2.24
C ALA A 8 3.88 17.91 -3.38
N ARG A 9 3.78 19.25 -3.35
CA ARG A 9 4.42 20.14 -4.32
C ARG A 9 5.94 20.13 -4.18
N ASP A 10 6.48 20.09 -2.97
CA ASP A 10 7.92 19.99 -2.73
C ASP A 10 8.49 18.68 -3.32
N LEU A 11 7.82 17.55 -3.06
CA LEU A 11 8.18 16.25 -3.61
C LEU A 11 8.06 16.22 -5.14
N ALA A 12 7.01 16.82 -5.70
CA ALA A 12 6.84 16.94 -7.13
C ALA A 12 7.91 17.83 -7.78
N GLY A 13 8.29 18.94 -7.12
CA GLY A 13 9.40 19.79 -7.52
C GLY A 13 10.75 19.07 -7.53
N ALA A 14 10.91 18.05 -6.68
CA ALA A 14 12.04 17.12 -6.69
C ALA A 14 11.92 15.97 -7.72
N GLY A 15 10.92 16.02 -8.61
CA GLY A 15 10.73 15.04 -9.69
C GLY A 15 10.02 13.75 -9.27
N LYS A 16 9.30 13.74 -8.15
CA LYS A 16 8.50 12.58 -7.71
C LYS A 16 7.06 12.65 -8.21
N THR A 17 6.51 11.53 -8.66
CA THR A 17 5.07 11.40 -8.87
C THR A 17 4.39 11.18 -7.53
N VAL A 18 3.54 12.12 -7.12
CA VAL A 18 2.85 12.07 -5.82
C VAL A 18 1.42 11.57 -5.98
N VAL A 19 1.02 10.67 -5.07
CA VAL A 19 -0.35 10.19 -4.90
C VAL A 19 -0.77 10.46 -3.46
N LEU A 20 -1.95 11.06 -3.27
CA LEU A 20 -2.50 11.36 -1.95
C LEU A 20 -3.46 10.25 -1.53
N ALA A 21 -3.16 9.53 -0.45
CA ALA A 21 -4.02 8.46 0.04
C ALA A 21 -5.12 9.00 0.97
N THR A 22 -6.37 8.59 0.74
CA THR A 22 -7.47 8.88 1.68
C THR A 22 -7.42 7.91 2.86
N MET A 23 -7.94 8.34 4.00
CA MET A 23 -8.09 7.48 5.17
C MET A 23 -9.20 6.43 4.94
N PRO A 24 -8.99 5.17 5.36
CA PRO A 24 -10.05 4.17 5.41
C PRO A 24 -10.89 4.28 6.68
N LEU A 25 -12.08 3.69 6.66
CA LEU A 25 -12.98 3.54 7.81
C LEU A 25 -13.35 4.89 8.44
N LEU A 26 -13.90 5.79 7.61
CA LEU A 26 -14.41 7.08 8.07
C LEU A 26 -15.48 6.89 9.16
N SER A 27 -15.37 7.67 10.23
CA SER A 27 -16.21 7.58 11.44
C SER A 27 -16.84 8.90 11.87
N THR A 28 -16.38 10.03 11.32
CA THR A 28 -16.87 11.37 11.67
C THR A 28 -17.05 12.27 10.44
N GLU A 29 -17.89 13.31 10.58
CA GLU A 29 -18.10 14.31 9.53
C GLU A 29 -16.82 15.11 9.23
N ALA A 30 -15.95 15.32 10.23
CA ALA A 30 -14.67 16.00 10.02
C ALA A 30 -13.73 15.19 9.11
N GLU A 31 -13.70 13.87 9.28
CA GLU A 31 -12.95 12.96 8.43
C GLU A 31 -13.54 12.94 7.01
N LEU A 32 -14.87 12.93 6.87
CA LEU A 32 -15.54 13.01 5.56
C LEU A 32 -15.25 14.33 4.81
N ARG A 33 -15.27 15.48 5.50
CA ARG A 33 -14.89 16.77 4.92
C ARG A 33 -13.44 16.78 4.45
N THR A 34 -12.55 16.14 5.19
CA THR A 34 -11.12 16.01 4.81
C THR A 34 -10.96 15.14 3.58
N LEU A 35 -11.66 14.00 3.51
CA LEU A 35 -11.69 13.15 2.33
C LEU A 35 -12.20 13.90 1.10
N ARG A 36 -13.31 14.65 1.22
CA ARG A 36 -13.84 15.45 0.09
C ARG A 36 -12.83 16.46 -0.42
N ARG A 37 -12.21 17.25 0.47
CA ARG A 37 -11.15 18.19 0.08
C ARG A 37 -10.00 17.50 -0.66
N LEU A 38 -9.60 16.30 -0.23
CA LEU A 38 -8.54 15.52 -0.86
C LEU A 38 -8.94 14.97 -2.24
N CYS A 39 -10.18 14.56 -2.43
CA CYS A 39 -10.68 14.08 -3.71
C CYS A 39 -11.03 15.21 -4.68
N GLU A 40 -11.41 16.39 -4.18
CA GLU A 40 -11.90 17.52 -5.00
C GLU A 40 -10.78 18.37 -5.61
N GLN A 41 -9.54 18.30 -5.09
CA GLN A 41 -8.37 18.90 -5.73
C GLN A 41 -7.98 18.19 -7.03
N ASP A 42 -7.30 18.90 -7.93
CA ASP A 42 -6.93 18.44 -9.27
C ASP A 42 -5.41 18.36 -9.53
N GLU A 43 -4.57 18.72 -8.57
CA GLU A 43 -3.11 18.74 -8.74
C GLU A 43 -2.50 17.33 -8.70
N PHE A 44 -3.00 16.47 -7.82
CA PHE A 44 -2.41 15.15 -7.56
C PHE A 44 -3.43 14.04 -7.72
N ALA A 45 -2.96 12.86 -8.16
CA ALA A 45 -3.76 11.65 -8.12
C ALA A 45 -4.09 11.29 -6.67
N VAL A 46 -5.25 10.66 -6.46
CA VAL A 46 -5.73 10.27 -5.14
C VAL A 46 -5.89 8.76 -5.10
N GLU A 47 -5.40 8.14 -4.03
CA GLU A 47 -5.66 6.74 -3.74
C GLU A 47 -6.88 6.62 -2.82
N ALA A 48 -7.85 5.83 -3.27
CA ALA A 48 -8.99 5.44 -2.48
C ALA A 48 -8.57 4.41 -1.43
N GLY A 49 -8.47 4.86 -0.18
CA GLY A 49 -8.25 4.00 0.99
C GLY A 49 -9.46 3.11 1.32
N ASP A 50 -10.67 3.53 0.94
CA ASP A 50 -11.88 2.70 0.98
C ASP A 50 -12.91 3.16 -0.09
N VAL A 51 -14.07 2.48 -0.14
CA VAL A 51 -15.14 2.75 -1.11
C VAL A 51 -15.78 4.13 -1.00
N SER A 52 -15.67 4.82 0.15
CA SER A 52 -16.23 6.17 0.32
C SER A 52 -15.50 7.21 -0.54
N ALA A 53 -14.20 7.01 -0.77
CA ALA A 53 -13.42 7.85 -1.68
C ALA A 53 -13.85 7.67 -3.14
N LEU A 54 -14.14 6.43 -3.55
CA LEU A 54 -14.44 6.09 -4.95
C LEU A 54 -15.65 6.84 -5.49
N ALA A 55 -16.70 6.98 -4.69
CA ALA A 55 -17.90 7.72 -5.11
C ALA A 55 -17.59 9.19 -5.43
N VAL A 56 -16.76 9.84 -4.60
CA VAL A 56 -16.35 11.23 -4.82
C VAL A 56 -15.43 11.30 -6.04
N LEU A 57 -14.42 10.43 -6.12
CA LEU A 57 -13.45 10.43 -7.22
C LEU A 57 -14.11 10.19 -8.58
N ALA A 58 -15.05 9.24 -8.68
CA ALA A 58 -15.79 8.97 -9.89
C ALA A 58 -16.65 10.17 -10.33
N ARG A 59 -17.34 10.82 -9.39
CA ARG A 59 -18.10 12.05 -9.66
C ARG A 59 -17.19 13.16 -10.18
N GLU A 60 -16.06 13.37 -9.52
CA GLU A 60 -15.16 14.43 -9.92
C GLU A 60 -14.47 14.14 -11.27
N HIS A 61 -14.17 12.88 -11.58
CA HIS A 61 -13.65 12.48 -12.88
C HIS A 61 -14.70 12.72 -13.99
N ALA A 62 -15.96 12.36 -13.75
CA ALA A 62 -17.05 12.64 -14.69
C ALA A 62 -17.22 14.15 -14.95
N ALA A 63 -17.08 14.97 -13.92
CA ALA A 63 -17.15 16.43 -14.04
C ALA A 63 -15.91 17.05 -14.71
N ARG A 64 -14.74 16.46 -14.49
CA ARG A 64 -13.44 16.98 -14.95
C ARG A 64 -12.59 15.85 -15.55
N PRO A 65 -12.86 15.39 -16.78
CA PRO A 65 -12.20 14.22 -17.36
C PRO A 65 -10.68 14.34 -17.53
N ALA A 66 -10.15 15.57 -17.59
CA ALA A 66 -8.72 15.86 -17.70
C ALA A 66 -7.93 15.72 -16.38
N ARG A 67 -8.62 15.46 -15.25
CA ARG A 67 -7.95 15.30 -13.95
C ARG A 67 -7.09 14.02 -13.92
N PRO A 68 -6.08 13.95 -13.02
CA PRO A 68 -5.33 12.71 -12.82
C PRO A 68 -6.24 11.52 -12.48
N ALA A 69 -6.00 10.39 -13.14
CA ALA A 69 -6.69 9.15 -12.85
C ALA A 69 -6.42 8.69 -11.40
N PHE A 70 -7.43 8.19 -10.71
CA PHE A 70 -7.30 7.79 -9.31
C PHE A 70 -6.71 6.38 -9.17
N VAL A 71 -6.23 6.08 -7.97
CA VAL A 71 -5.70 4.77 -7.58
C VAL A 71 -6.73 4.04 -6.73
N ILE A 72 -7.00 2.77 -7.05
CA ILE A 72 -7.77 1.87 -6.19
C ILE A 72 -6.78 1.25 -5.19
N GLY A 73 -6.90 1.60 -3.91
CA GLY A 73 -6.02 1.07 -2.87
C GLY A 73 -6.30 -0.40 -2.53
N PRO A 74 -5.37 -1.07 -1.81
CA PRO A 74 -5.44 -2.52 -1.53
C PRO A 74 -6.57 -2.92 -0.58
N HIS A 75 -7.27 -1.94 0.00
CA HIS A 75 -8.37 -2.16 0.94
C HIS A 75 -9.75 -2.00 0.30
N VAL A 76 -9.79 -1.71 -1.02
CA VAL A 76 -11.00 -1.82 -1.82
C VAL A 76 -11.08 -3.26 -2.34
N ASN A 77 -12.23 -3.91 -2.13
CA ASN A 77 -12.43 -5.32 -2.47
C ASN A 77 -12.53 -5.58 -3.99
N VAL A 78 -11.40 -5.53 -4.70
CA VAL A 78 -11.29 -5.89 -6.12
C VAL A 78 -10.59 -7.25 -6.26
N TYR A 79 -11.40 -8.31 -6.38
CA TYR A 79 -10.92 -9.71 -6.48
C TYR A 79 -11.17 -10.34 -7.86
N SER A 80 -11.66 -9.57 -8.83
CA SER A 80 -11.96 -10.09 -10.16
C SER A 80 -11.69 -9.05 -11.23
N ARG A 81 -11.44 -9.52 -12.45
CA ARG A 81 -11.33 -8.67 -13.64
C ARG A 81 -12.59 -7.83 -13.87
N ALA A 82 -13.76 -8.42 -13.64
CA ALA A 82 -15.04 -7.73 -13.81
C ALA A 82 -15.14 -6.52 -12.85
N ALA A 83 -14.82 -6.72 -11.57
CA ALA A 83 -14.81 -5.64 -10.59
C ALA A 83 -13.80 -4.54 -10.96
N LEU A 84 -12.59 -4.90 -11.42
CA LEU A 84 -11.61 -3.92 -11.88
C LEU A 84 -12.11 -3.13 -13.10
N ALA A 85 -12.77 -3.81 -14.04
CA ALA A 85 -13.31 -3.21 -15.25
C ALA A 85 -14.49 -2.26 -14.99
N GLU A 86 -15.21 -2.40 -13.87
CA GLU A 86 -16.27 -1.45 -13.47
C GLU A 86 -15.69 -0.09 -13.06
N TRP A 87 -14.52 -0.08 -12.41
CA TRP A 87 -13.88 1.15 -11.93
C TRP A 87 -13.06 1.87 -13.00
N ALA A 88 -12.53 1.13 -13.97
CA ALA A 88 -11.70 1.67 -15.03
C ALA A 88 -12.35 2.86 -15.80
N PRO A 89 -13.59 2.77 -16.32
CA PRO A 89 -14.23 3.89 -17.01
C PRO A 89 -14.64 5.04 -16.08
N LEU A 90 -14.68 4.80 -14.77
CA LEU A 90 -15.02 5.82 -13.77
C LEU A 90 -13.83 6.72 -13.42
N GLY A 91 -12.63 6.42 -13.93
CA GLY A 91 -11.43 7.22 -13.72
C GLY A 91 -10.28 6.49 -13.01
N ALA A 92 -10.40 5.18 -12.77
CA ALA A 92 -9.31 4.41 -12.20
C ALA A 92 -8.17 4.20 -13.21
N GLY A 93 -6.95 4.60 -12.84
CA GLY A 93 -5.75 4.42 -13.68
C GLY A 93 -4.74 3.43 -13.09
N THR A 94 -4.83 3.15 -11.80
CA THR A 94 -3.95 2.19 -11.11
C THR A 94 -4.78 1.43 -10.10
N TRP A 95 -4.48 0.16 -9.91
CA TRP A 95 -5.04 -0.63 -8.83
C TRP A 95 -3.92 -1.31 -8.05
N VAL A 96 -4.15 -1.41 -6.75
CA VAL A 96 -3.32 -2.17 -5.84
C VAL A 96 -4.15 -3.39 -5.43
N PRO A 97 -3.72 -4.62 -5.74
CA PRO A 97 -4.46 -5.81 -5.34
C PRO A 97 -4.55 -5.93 -3.81
N PRO A 98 -5.63 -6.53 -3.28
CA PRO A 98 -5.68 -6.99 -1.89
C PRO A 98 -4.43 -7.82 -1.53
N LEU A 99 -3.90 -7.59 -0.32
CA LEU A 99 -2.56 -8.03 0.08
C LEU A 99 -2.40 -9.56 0.12
N GLU A 100 -3.51 -10.26 0.33
CA GLU A 100 -3.59 -11.70 0.40
C GLU A 100 -3.68 -12.39 -0.97
N LEU A 101 -3.84 -11.62 -2.06
CA LEU A 101 -3.85 -12.19 -3.41
C LEU A 101 -2.45 -12.62 -3.84
N SER A 102 -2.37 -13.87 -4.29
CA SER A 102 -1.17 -14.38 -4.96
C SER A 102 -0.90 -13.69 -6.29
N LEU A 103 0.36 -13.69 -6.74
CA LEU A 103 0.74 -13.13 -8.05
C LEU A 103 0.01 -13.81 -9.21
N ASP A 104 -0.26 -15.11 -9.09
CA ASP A 104 -1.08 -15.84 -10.07
C ASP A 104 -2.50 -15.26 -10.17
N ALA A 105 -3.16 -15.06 -9.03
CA ALA A 105 -4.49 -14.43 -9.00
C ALA A 105 -4.48 -12.99 -9.54
N VAL A 106 -3.43 -12.20 -9.21
CA VAL A 106 -3.24 -10.86 -9.76
C VAL A 106 -3.12 -10.90 -11.29
N GLY A 107 -2.35 -11.84 -11.83
CA GLY A 107 -2.20 -12.06 -13.27
C GLY A 107 -3.51 -12.44 -13.96
N HIS A 108 -4.40 -13.17 -13.29
CA HIS A 108 -5.74 -13.47 -13.84
C HIS A 108 -6.66 -12.23 -13.90
N ILE A 109 -6.52 -11.32 -12.93
CA ILE A 109 -7.35 -10.10 -12.86
C ILE A 109 -6.92 -9.09 -13.92
N ASN A 110 -5.63 -8.80 -14.03
CA ASN A 110 -5.09 -7.81 -14.95
C ASN A 110 -3.83 -8.31 -15.70
N PRO A 111 -3.99 -9.27 -16.63
CA PRO A 111 -2.86 -9.92 -17.30
C PRO A 111 -2.10 -8.97 -18.22
N PRO A 112 -0.77 -9.14 -18.40
CA PRO A 112 0.06 -8.26 -19.22
C PRO A 112 -0.34 -8.25 -20.70
N GLY A 113 -0.84 -9.37 -21.24
CA GLY A 113 -1.24 -9.49 -22.64
C GLY A 113 -2.64 -8.94 -22.95
N ALA A 114 -3.46 -8.70 -21.92
CA ALA A 114 -4.81 -8.18 -22.08
C ALA A 114 -5.22 -7.40 -20.82
N PRO A 115 -4.54 -6.30 -20.50
CA PRO A 115 -4.87 -5.51 -19.32
C PRO A 115 -6.25 -4.85 -19.47
N VAL A 116 -6.88 -4.52 -18.35
CA VAL A 116 -8.15 -3.77 -18.33
C VAL A 116 -7.89 -2.38 -18.93
N PRO A 117 -8.66 -1.95 -19.94
CA PRO A 117 -8.53 -0.61 -20.50
C PRO A 117 -9.06 0.44 -19.50
N GLY A 118 -8.28 1.47 -19.22
CA GLY A 118 -8.67 2.61 -18.38
C GLY A 118 -8.70 3.92 -19.17
N VAL A 119 -9.10 4.99 -18.49
CA VAL A 119 -9.32 6.33 -19.09
C VAL A 119 -8.05 7.00 -19.63
N ALA A 120 -6.88 6.58 -19.15
CA ALA A 120 -5.57 7.12 -19.53
C ALA A 120 -4.65 6.04 -20.13
N GLY A 121 -5.24 4.97 -20.67
CA GLY A 121 -4.53 3.76 -21.11
C GLY A 121 -4.82 2.57 -20.19
N PRO A 122 -4.12 1.43 -20.39
CA PRO A 122 -4.31 0.24 -19.56
C PRO A 122 -4.15 0.53 -18.06
N VAL A 123 -5.05 -0.01 -17.24
CA VAL A 123 -4.98 0.10 -15.79
C VAL A 123 -3.67 -0.53 -15.32
N VAL A 124 -2.90 0.22 -14.53
CA VAL A 124 -1.59 -0.23 -14.04
C VAL A 124 -1.76 -1.07 -12.78
N THR A 125 -1.14 -2.26 -12.75
CA THR A 125 -1.02 -3.08 -11.54
C THR A 125 0.18 -2.64 -10.71
N GLU A 126 -0.08 -2.19 -9.48
CA GLU A 126 0.91 -1.88 -8.45
C GLU A 126 0.81 -2.92 -7.32
N VAL A 127 1.90 -3.55 -6.90
CA VAL A 127 1.87 -4.57 -5.82
C VAL A 127 2.61 -4.09 -4.58
N PHE A 128 2.03 -4.32 -3.40
CA PHE A 128 2.72 -4.17 -2.12
C PHE A 128 3.87 -5.18 -2.03
N ALA A 129 5.11 -4.72 -2.22
CA ALA A 129 6.27 -5.57 -2.38
C ALA A 129 7.16 -5.63 -1.14
N PHE A 130 7.09 -4.62 -0.26
CA PHE A 130 7.92 -4.57 0.93
C PHE A 130 7.22 -3.90 2.12
N GLY A 131 7.46 -4.44 3.32
CA GLY A 131 7.12 -3.81 4.60
C GLY A 131 6.02 -4.55 5.37
N ARG A 132 5.58 -3.97 6.49
CA ARG A 132 4.46 -4.54 7.27
C ARG A 132 3.16 -4.43 6.49
N MET A 133 2.48 -5.55 6.27
CA MET A 133 1.20 -5.58 5.56
C MET A 133 0.09 -5.02 6.46
N PRO A 134 -0.67 -3.98 6.04
CA PRO A 134 -1.85 -3.53 6.78
C PRO A 134 -3.02 -4.49 6.57
N LEU A 135 -3.19 -5.45 7.49
CA LEU A 135 -4.13 -6.57 7.35
C LEU A 135 -5.57 -6.22 7.73
N ALA A 136 -5.76 -5.30 8.69
CA ALA A 136 -7.09 -4.89 9.13
C ALA A 136 -7.10 -3.47 9.73
N PHE A 137 -8.30 -2.89 9.84
CA PHE A 137 -8.55 -1.58 10.41
C PHE A 137 -9.58 -1.63 11.54
N SER A 138 -9.40 -0.78 12.54
CA SER A 138 -10.34 -0.61 13.65
C SER A 138 -10.83 0.84 13.73
N ALA A 139 -12.13 1.02 14.00
CA ALA A 139 -12.71 2.35 14.19
C ALA A 139 -12.12 3.07 15.42
N ARG A 140 -11.53 2.31 16.34
CA ARG A 140 -10.81 2.82 17.51
C ARG A 140 -9.30 2.63 17.32
N CYS A 141 -8.52 3.66 17.65
CA CYS A 141 -7.07 3.61 17.64
C CYS A 141 -6.55 2.71 18.76
N PHE A 142 -5.87 1.62 18.40
CA PHE A 142 -5.29 0.67 19.33
C PHE A 142 -4.13 1.27 20.13
N THR A 143 -3.27 2.08 19.49
CA THR A 143 -2.19 2.77 20.18
C THR A 143 -2.74 3.71 21.25
N ALA A 144 -3.73 4.55 20.93
CA ALA A 144 -4.37 5.43 21.92
C ALA A 144 -4.96 4.60 23.08
N ARG A 145 -5.66 3.50 22.78
CA ARG A 145 -6.20 2.59 23.81
C ARG A 145 -5.11 1.99 24.69
N HIS A 146 -3.99 1.54 24.10
CA HIS A 146 -2.85 0.98 24.83
C HIS A 146 -2.31 1.97 25.86
N HIS A 147 -2.20 3.24 25.48
CA HIS A 147 -1.79 4.33 26.36
C HIS A 147 -2.91 4.95 27.19
N ARG A 148 -4.12 4.36 27.18
CA ARG A 148 -5.31 4.84 27.91
C ARG A 148 -5.72 6.28 27.54
N LEU A 149 -5.48 6.68 26.30
CA LEU A 149 -5.86 7.96 25.71
C LEU A 149 -7.14 7.82 24.86
N LYS A 150 -7.83 8.95 24.66
CA LYS A 150 -8.90 9.04 23.66
C LYS A 150 -8.30 9.27 22.27
N LYS A 151 -9.01 8.90 21.19
CA LYS A 151 -8.53 9.07 19.80
C LYS A 151 -8.23 10.54 19.49
N ASP A 152 -9.14 11.44 19.87
CA ASP A 152 -9.04 12.87 19.58
C ASP A 152 -7.99 13.58 20.45
N GLU A 153 -7.57 12.94 21.55
CA GLU A 153 -6.57 13.42 22.51
C GLU A 153 -5.41 12.40 22.61
N CYS A 154 -4.99 11.85 21.46
CA CYS A 154 -4.00 10.76 21.43
C CYS A 154 -2.54 11.22 21.53
N ASP A 155 -2.29 12.54 21.61
CA ASP A 155 -0.97 13.17 21.70
C ASP A 155 0.04 12.73 20.63
N PHE A 156 -0.45 12.23 19.49
CA PHE A 156 0.36 11.61 18.44
C PHE A 156 1.28 10.49 18.96
N ARG A 157 0.80 9.75 19.96
CA ARG A 157 1.61 8.77 20.71
C ARG A 157 2.25 7.69 19.84
N CYS A 158 1.66 7.37 18.70
CA CYS A 158 2.24 6.43 17.73
C CYS A 158 3.64 6.81 17.24
N ARG A 159 4.07 8.08 17.38
CA ARG A 159 5.44 8.49 17.06
C ARG A 159 6.50 7.85 17.96
N ASP A 160 6.10 7.41 19.17
CA ASP A 160 7.00 6.78 20.13
C ASP A 160 7.21 5.28 19.78
N ASP A 161 6.33 4.71 18.96
CA ASP A 161 6.33 3.32 18.50
C ASP A 161 6.63 3.26 16.99
N ALA A 162 7.87 3.57 16.59
CA ALA A 162 8.24 3.75 15.18
C ALA A 162 7.91 2.55 14.26
N ASP A 163 7.91 1.32 14.80
CA ASP A 163 7.52 0.09 14.09
C ASP A 163 6.21 -0.52 14.61
N GLY A 164 5.45 0.23 15.42
CA GLY A 164 4.22 -0.18 16.08
C GLY A 164 4.41 -1.06 17.32
N LEU A 165 3.30 -1.42 17.96
CA LEU A 165 3.27 -2.25 19.17
C LEU A 165 3.17 -3.73 18.81
N LEU A 166 4.22 -4.50 19.09
CA LEU A 166 4.26 -5.94 18.81
C LEU A 166 3.28 -6.73 19.67
N LEU A 167 2.50 -7.59 19.02
CA LEU A 167 1.67 -8.61 19.62
C LEU A 167 2.27 -10.00 19.37
N ALA A 168 2.34 -10.79 20.42
CA ALA A 168 2.81 -12.16 20.38
C ALA A 168 1.66 -13.16 20.62
N THR A 169 1.83 -14.39 20.14
CA THR A 169 0.98 -15.52 20.51
C THR A 169 1.13 -15.88 21.99
N SER A 170 0.30 -16.80 22.49
CA SER A 170 0.44 -17.34 23.85
C SER A 170 1.79 -18.05 24.06
N GLU A 171 2.35 -18.60 22.98
CA GLU A 171 3.66 -19.25 22.91
C GLU A 171 4.82 -18.24 22.77
N GLY A 172 4.52 -16.94 22.68
CA GLY A 172 5.52 -15.87 22.61
C GLY A 172 6.01 -15.56 21.19
N GLU A 173 5.39 -16.11 20.15
CA GLU A 173 5.82 -15.88 18.77
C GLU A 173 5.29 -14.54 18.23
N PRO A 174 6.13 -13.72 17.57
CA PRO A 174 5.68 -12.51 16.90
C PRO A 174 4.57 -12.78 15.88
N PHE A 175 3.40 -12.14 16.02
CA PHE A 175 2.25 -12.40 15.17
C PHE A 175 1.75 -11.15 14.43
N LEU A 176 1.37 -10.12 15.19
CA LEU A 176 0.79 -8.88 14.65
C LEU A 176 1.47 -7.66 15.25
N VAL A 177 1.25 -6.51 14.63
CA VAL A 177 1.67 -5.21 15.14
C VAL A 177 0.49 -4.25 15.13
N LEU A 178 0.28 -3.53 16.22
CA LEU A 178 -0.72 -2.45 16.29
C LEU A 178 -0.06 -1.12 15.96
N ASN A 179 -0.54 -0.45 14.92
CA ASN A 179 -0.05 0.87 14.52
C ASN A 179 -1.23 1.82 14.27
N GLY A 180 -1.58 2.61 15.30
CA GLY A 180 -2.75 3.48 15.24
C GLY A 180 -4.04 2.69 15.11
N ILE A 181 -4.75 2.85 14.00
CA ILE A 181 -5.97 2.09 13.67
C ILE A 181 -5.69 0.77 12.93
N GLN A 182 -4.45 0.54 12.50
CA GLN A 182 -4.08 -0.62 11.71
C GLN A 182 -3.64 -1.78 12.58
N THR A 183 -4.10 -2.97 12.22
CA THR A 183 -3.48 -4.24 12.60
C THR A 183 -2.63 -4.68 11.42
N GLN A 184 -1.32 -4.77 11.63
CA GLN A 184 -0.34 -5.09 10.61
C GLN A 184 0.32 -6.45 10.88
N SER A 185 1.00 -7.03 9.87
CA SER A 185 1.85 -8.20 10.07
C SER A 185 3.06 -7.91 10.97
N ALA A 186 3.45 -8.88 11.81
CA ALA A 186 4.72 -8.81 12.54
C ALA A 186 5.94 -9.06 11.64
N ALA A 187 5.80 -9.83 10.57
CA ALA A 187 6.80 -9.97 9.53
C ALA A 187 6.67 -8.87 8.46
N LEU A 188 7.71 -8.72 7.65
CA LEU A 188 7.77 -7.81 6.51
C LEU A 188 7.57 -8.61 5.23
N GLN A 189 6.58 -8.23 4.41
CA GLN A 189 6.52 -8.74 3.05
C GLN A 189 7.82 -8.38 2.32
N CYS A 190 8.35 -9.27 1.48
CA CYS A 190 9.47 -8.99 0.60
C CYS A 190 9.35 -9.79 -0.70
N LEU A 191 9.17 -9.08 -1.81
CA LEU A 191 9.05 -9.67 -3.15
C LEU A 191 10.28 -9.38 -4.04
N LEU A 192 11.45 -9.16 -3.42
CA LEU A 192 12.69 -8.81 -4.15
C LEU A 192 13.11 -9.91 -5.14
N ASP A 193 12.91 -11.18 -4.76
CA ASP A 193 13.27 -12.35 -5.57
C ASP A 193 12.18 -12.73 -6.60
N ALA A 194 11.03 -12.07 -6.55
CA ALA A 194 9.86 -12.41 -7.37
C ALA A 194 9.81 -11.69 -8.72
N GLY A 195 10.88 -11.02 -9.15
CA GLY A 195 10.91 -10.18 -10.36
C GLY A 195 10.26 -10.81 -11.61
N PRO A 196 10.65 -12.03 -12.02
CA PRO A 196 10.02 -12.71 -13.16
C PRO A 196 8.52 -13.00 -12.95
N ALA A 197 8.13 -13.42 -11.75
CA ALA A 197 6.73 -13.71 -11.43
C ALA A 197 5.87 -12.43 -11.39
N LEU A 198 6.41 -11.34 -10.87
CA LEU A 198 5.77 -10.01 -10.89
C LEU A 198 5.52 -9.54 -12.33
N ALA A 199 6.52 -9.66 -13.20
CA ALA A 199 6.39 -9.30 -14.61
C ALA A 199 5.35 -10.18 -15.33
N ALA A 200 5.36 -11.49 -15.09
CA ALA A 200 4.37 -12.42 -15.64
C ALA A 200 2.94 -12.13 -15.15
N ALA A 201 2.78 -11.66 -13.92
CA ALA A 201 1.51 -11.21 -13.35
C ALA A 201 1.05 -9.82 -13.84
N GLY A 202 1.81 -9.17 -14.74
CA GLY A 202 1.47 -7.85 -15.28
C GLY A 202 1.74 -6.69 -14.33
N VAL A 203 2.54 -6.91 -13.28
CA VAL A 203 2.92 -5.87 -12.32
C VAL A 203 3.89 -4.89 -12.97
N ARG A 204 3.63 -3.59 -12.83
CA ARG A 204 4.49 -2.53 -13.39
C ARG A 204 5.01 -1.56 -12.34
N ARG A 205 4.45 -1.58 -11.12
CA ARG A 205 4.90 -0.76 -9.99
C ARG A 205 4.95 -1.60 -8.73
N LEU A 206 5.93 -1.30 -7.87
CA LEU A 206 6.05 -1.90 -6.56
C LEU A 206 5.90 -0.84 -5.49
N ARG A 207 5.16 -1.18 -4.44
CA ARG A 207 4.95 -0.36 -3.26
C ARG A 207 5.80 -0.88 -2.12
N LEU A 208 6.65 -0.02 -1.59
CA LEU A 208 7.51 -0.31 -0.46
C LEU A 208 7.07 0.57 0.71
N SER A 209 6.61 -0.05 1.79
CA SER A 209 6.17 0.63 3.01
C SER A 209 7.35 0.82 3.96
N PRO A 210 7.58 2.04 4.47
CA PRO A 210 8.69 2.32 5.37
C PRO A 210 8.66 1.50 6.67
N CYS A 211 9.86 1.29 7.23
CA CYS A 211 10.08 0.81 8.58
C CYS A 211 11.22 1.63 9.23
N SER A 212 11.34 1.60 10.55
CA SER A 212 12.22 2.50 11.30
C SER A 212 13.71 2.28 11.04
N ARG A 213 14.10 1.06 10.64
CA ARG A 213 15.48 0.64 10.37
C ARG A 213 15.57 -0.09 9.04
N GLY A 214 16.68 0.10 8.33
CA GLY A 214 16.99 -0.67 7.13
C GLY A 214 16.19 -0.29 5.87
N PHE A 215 15.27 0.67 5.93
CA PHE A 215 14.40 0.99 4.79
C PHE A 215 15.17 1.61 3.61
N ALA A 216 16.17 2.45 3.85
CA ALA A 216 17.00 2.99 2.78
C ALA A 216 17.78 1.89 2.04
N GLN A 217 18.27 0.90 2.79
CA GLN A 217 18.92 -0.29 2.25
C GLN A 217 17.92 -1.15 1.47
N ALA A 218 16.66 -1.21 1.91
CA ALA A 218 15.61 -1.90 1.16
C ALA A 218 15.32 -1.20 -0.17
N LEU A 219 15.16 0.12 -0.19
CA LEU A 219 15.01 0.89 -1.43
C LEU A 219 16.18 0.63 -2.39
N ALA A 220 17.41 0.71 -1.89
CA ALA A 220 18.61 0.46 -2.69
C ALA A 220 18.68 -0.99 -3.23
N ALA A 221 18.30 -1.98 -2.42
CA ALA A 221 18.30 -3.39 -2.85
C ALA A 221 17.26 -3.64 -3.96
N PHE A 222 16.04 -3.13 -3.80
CA PHE A 222 14.99 -3.25 -4.83
C PHE A 222 15.38 -2.56 -6.13
N ASP A 223 15.94 -1.36 -6.06
CA ASP A 223 16.40 -0.63 -7.23
C ASP A 223 17.56 -1.35 -7.94
N ALA A 224 18.57 -1.76 -7.18
CA ALA A 224 19.75 -2.46 -7.70
C ALA A 224 19.38 -3.77 -8.40
N VAL A 225 18.48 -4.57 -7.82
CA VAL A 225 18.07 -5.87 -8.37
C VAL A 225 17.12 -5.70 -9.56
N LEU A 226 16.06 -4.89 -9.41
CA LEU A 226 14.97 -4.86 -10.39
C LEU A 226 15.19 -3.88 -11.54
N ASN A 227 16.00 -2.83 -11.33
CA ASN A 227 16.25 -1.81 -12.36
C ASN A 227 17.69 -1.85 -12.89
N HIS A 228 18.65 -2.37 -12.11
CA HIS A 228 20.08 -2.35 -12.45
C HIS A 228 20.73 -3.74 -12.59
N GLY A 229 19.97 -4.82 -12.49
CA GLY A 229 20.43 -6.18 -12.79
C GLY A 229 21.38 -6.78 -11.76
N THR A 230 21.43 -6.24 -10.54
CA THR A 230 22.15 -6.87 -9.42
C THR A 230 21.56 -8.26 -9.14
N PRO A 231 22.39 -9.29 -8.89
CA PRO A 231 21.88 -10.61 -8.53
C PRO A 231 20.99 -10.57 -7.29
N VAL A 232 19.85 -11.25 -7.34
CA VAL A 232 18.87 -11.34 -6.24
C VAL A 232 19.54 -11.74 -4.92
N GLY A 233 20.48 -12.70 -4.94
CA GLY A 233 21.18 -13.16 -3.75
C GLY A 233 21.94 -12.04 -3.02
N ALA A 234 22.60 -11.14 -3.77
CA ALA A 234 23.30 -10.00 -3.18
C ALA A 234 22.33 -8.97 -2.57
N GLY A 235 21.20 -8.73 -3.23
CA GLY A 235 20.15 -7.86 -2.68
C GLY A 235 19.51 -8.45 -1.41
N MET A 236 19.26 -9.76 -1.38
CA MET A 236 18.73 -10.45 -0.21
C MET A 236 19.72 -10.46 0.97
N GLU A 237 21.01 -10.65 0.71
CA GLU A 237 22.05 -10.54 1.74
C GLU A 237 22.08 -9.13 2.35
N GLN A 238 22.03 -8.09 1.52
CA GLN A 238 21.94 -6.70 1.98
C GLN A 238 20.71 -6.46 2.86
N LEU A 239 19.53 -6.96 2.46
CA LEU A 239 18.31 -6.83 3.25
C LEU A 239 18.42 -7.52 4.61
N ARG A 240 18.95 -8.75 4.63
CA ARG A 240 19.15 -9.52 5.87
C ARG A 240 20.15 -8.84 6.81
N ALA A 241 21.15 -8.15 6.28
CA ALA A 241 22.12 -7.37 7.05
C ALA A 241 21.60 -5.99 7.51
N ALA A 242 20.44 -5.52 7.03
CA ALA A 242 19.99 -4.14 7.24
C ALA A 242 19.34 -3.86 8.62
N GLY A 243 19.24 -4.86 9.51
CA GLY A 243 18.66 -4.67 10.85
C GLY A 243 17.15 -4.39 10.85
N LEU A 244 16.44 -4.97 9.89
CA LEU A 244 15.00 -4.80 9.71
C LEU A 244 14.21 -5.25 10.96
N PRO A 245 13.04 -4.63 11.25
CA PRO A 245 12.25 -4.92 12.46
C PRO A 245 11.33 -6.15 12.33
N GLY A 246 11.67 -7.12 11.48
CA GLY A 246 10.89 -8.34 11.29
C GLY A 246 11.53 -9.28 10.28
N ALA A 247 11.13 -10.55 10.32
CA ALA A 247 11.50 -11.55 9.31
C ALA A 247 10.90 -11.18 7.94
N LEU A 248 11.53 -11.65 6.87
CA LEU A 248 11.04 -11.45 5.49
C LEU A 248 10.13 -12.60 5.10
N VAL A 249 8.93 -12.28 4.61
CA VAL A 249 7.90 -13.25 4.21
C VAL A 249 7.35 -12.96 2.81
N ASP A 250 6.86 -13.98 2.12
CA ASP A 250 6.25 -13.84 0.79
C ASP A 250 5.07 -14.81 0.55
N GLY A 251 4.57 -15.41 1.64
CA GLY A 251 3.62 -16.51 1.56
C GLY A 251 2.39 -16.22 0.70
N PHE A 252 1.71 -15.09 0.92
CA PHE A 252 0.51 -14.75 0.15
C PHE A 252 0.76 -14.65 -1.35
N ALA A 253 1.87 -13.99 -1.73
CA ALA A 253 2.27 -13.86 -3.13
C ALA A 253 2.47 -15.24 -3.81
N ARG A 254 2.81 -16.27 -3.04
CA ARG A 254 3.04 -17.66 -3.48
C ARG A 254 1.91 -18.65 -3.15
N GLN A 255 0.69 -18.19 -2.85
CA GLN A 255 -0.43 -19.06 -2.46
C GLN A 255 -0.17 -19.92 -1.20
N ARG A 256 0.57 -19.36 -0.24
CA ARG A 256 0.89 -19.96 1.05
C ARG A 256 0.43 -19.04 2.19
N PRO A 257 0.38 -19.51 3.45
CA PRO A 257 0.10 -18.63 4.59
C PRO A 257 1.06 -17.43 4.61
N GLY A 258 0.54 -16.21 4.81
CA GLY A 258 1.31 -14.98 4.69
C GLY A 258 2.52 -14.83 5.63
N MET A 259 2.62 -15.65 6.68
CA MET A 259 3.75 -15.70 7.60
C MET A 259 4.90 -16.61 7.15
N VAL A 260 4.76 -17.28 6.00
CA VAL A 260 5.83 -18.10 5.44
C VAL A 260 7.01 -17.23 5.05
N GLU A 261 8.18 -17.54 5.61
CA GLU A 261 9.44 -16.86 5.29
C GLU A 261 9.89 -17.09 3.86
N VAL A 262 10.56 -16.07 3.31
CA VAL A 262 11.25 -16.15 2.02
C VAL A 262 12.32 -17.24 2.11
N ALA A 263 12.38 -18.11 1.10
CA ALA A 263 13.37 -19.18 1.05
C ALA A 263 14.80 -18.63 1.16
N ALA A 264 15.67 -19.39 1.85
CA ALA A 264 17.05 -18.99 2.13
C ALA A 264 17.85 -18.71 0.85
#